data_AF-A0A965FQ09-F1
#
_entry.id   AF-A0A965FQ09-F1
#
_cell.length_a   1.000
_cell.length_b   1.000
_cell.length_c   1.000
_cell.angle_alpha   90.00
_cell.angle_beta   90.00
_cell.angle_gamma   90.00
#
_symmetry.space_group_name_H-M   'P 1'
#
loop_
_entity.id
_entity.type
_entity.pdbx_description
1 polymer ?
#
loop_
_entity_poly.entity_id
_entity_poly.type
_entity_poly.pdbx_seq_one_letter_code
_entity_poly.pdbx_strand_id
1 'polypeptide(L)'
;MFNCDSAPHNESPFPGLRLPPGFPEIIQEAIMQSVFEQDLERLVKQYDQPGPRYTSYPTVPVWPQGSFGREYAEALEAEGTKDRGISIYLHIPFCRTLCTFCGCNKVITRDAELVERYLKALEQEMAAVAKALGQRKTLSQLHLGGGTPTFLGLDQLTRLTEMLKHHFEIDPEGEWALEANPRVTTAEQLEGLFDLGFRRVSFGIQDIDPAVQRAINRNQTSSQSEKAFSVSKKLGYQSINFDLVYGLPLQTRVKFR
;
A
#
# COMPACT_ATOMS: atom_id res chain seq x y z
N MET A 1 -6.27 25.36 -11.27
CA MET A 1 -4.87 25.64 -11.62
C MET A 1 -4.38 26.73 -10.68
N PHE A 2 -3.79 26.36 -9.55
CA PHE A 2 -3.17 27.33 -8.66
C PHE A 2 -1.77 27.60 -9.20
N ASN A 3 -1.54 28.85 -9.60
CA ASN A 3 -0.32 29.32 -10.22
C ASN A 3 0.74 29.49 -9.12
N CYS A 4 1.81 28.67 -9.16
CA CYS A 4 2.87 28.65 -8.14
C CYS A 4 4.10 29.49 -8.51
N ASP A 5 4.03 30.33 -9.55
CA ASP A 5 5.21 31.02 -10.10
C ASP A 5 5.34 32.50 -9.70
N SER A 6 5.08 32.84 -8.44
CA SER A 6 5.36 34.20 -7.95
C SER A 6 5.80 34.28 -6.49
N ALA A 7 6.75 33.44 -6.10
CA ALA A 7 7.54 33.67 -4.89
C ALA A 7 8.87 34.35 -5.27
N PRO A 8 9.22 35.53 -4.71
CA PRO A 8 10.48 36.19 -4.99
C PRO A 8 11.66 35.36 -4.48
N HIS A 9 12.58 35.02 -5.39
CA HIS A 9 13.72 34.13 -5.17
C HIS A 9 14.87 34.70 -4.31
N ASN A 10 14.63 35.69 -3.43
CA ASN A 10 15.77 36.31 -2.73
C ASN A 10 15.50 36.87 -1.32
N GLU A 11 14.51 36.36 -0.61
CA GLU A 11 14.35 36.69 0.81
C GLU A 11 14.83 35.53 1.67
N SER A 12 15.82 35.80 2.53
CA SER A 12 16.24 34.90 3.59
C SER A 12 15.00 34.46 4.39
N PRO A 13 14.81 33.16 4.65
CA PRO A 13 13.65 32.66 5.40
C PRO A 13 13.58 33.18 6.86
N PHE A 14 14.60 33.92 7.31
CA PHE A 14 14.70 34.49 8.64
C PHE A 14 15.02 36.01 8.56
N PRO A 15 14.01 36.90 8.47
CA PRO A 15 14.22 38.34 8.27
C PRO A 15 14.90 39.08 9.45
N GLY A 16 15.27 38.36 10.53
CA GLY A 16 15.90 38.90 11.73
C GLY A 16 17.35 38.48 11.98
N LEU A 17 17.91 37.52 11.23
CA LEU A 17 19.27 37.03 11.48
C LEU A 17 20.27 37.74 10.54
N ARG A 18 20.79 38.91 10.94
CA ARG A 18 21.90 39.56 10.23
C ARG A 18 23.21 39.25 10.94
N LEU A 19 24.01 38.34 10.36
CA LEU A 19 25.38 38.10 10.80
C LEU A 19 26.26 39.32 10.46
N PRO A 20 27.22 39.70 11.31
CA PRO A 20 28.05 40.88 11.09
C PRO A 20 28.92 40.75 9.83
N PRO A 21 29.18 41.86 9.10
CA PRO A 21 29.96 41.83 7.86
C PRO A 21 31.41 41.38 8.12
N GLY A 22 31.90 40.43 7.31
CA GLY A 22 33.24 39.83 7.43
C GLY A 22 33.28 38.38 7.92
N PHE A 23 32.12 37.76 8.19
CA PHE A 23 32.04 36.33 8.49
C PHE A 23 32.18 35.47 7.21
N PRO A 24 33.11 34.49 7.17
CA PRO A 24 33.26 33.59 6.03
C PRO A 24 31.93 32.90 5.69
N GLU A 25 31.59 32.86 4.39
CA GLU A 25 30.33 32.32 3.86
C GLU A 25 30.03 30.90 4.37
N ILE A 26 31.06 30.06 4.47
CA ILE A 26 31.02 28.70 5.03
C ILE A 26 30.51 28.67 6.48
N ILE A 27 30.86 29.67 7.29
CA ILE A 27 30.41 29.75 8.69
C ILE A 27 28.95 30.22 8.75
N GLN A 28 28.51 31.06 7.82
CA GLN A 28 27.11 31.50 7.73
C GLN A 28 26.19 30.34 7.34
N GLU A 29 26.60 29.53 6.36
CA GLU A 29 25.90 28.30 5.96
C GLU A 29 25.82 27.29 7.11
N ALA A 30 26.94 27.08 7.83
CA ALA A 30 26.98 26.18 8.99
C ALA A 30 26.08 26.65 10.14
N ILE A 31 26.04 27.97 10.41
CA ILE A 31 25.12 28.55 11.42
C ILE A 31 23.67 28.38 10.97
N MET A 32 23.36 28.62 9.70
CA MET A 32 22.00 28.51 9.18
C MET A 32 21.50 27.05 9.16
N GLN A 33 22.37 26.10 8.82
CA GLN A 33 22.10 24.67 8.98
C GLN A 33 21.89 24.29 10.44
N SER A 34 22.74 24.76 11.35
CA SER A 34 22.60 24.50 12.79
C SER A 34 21.31 25.09 13.38
N VAL A 35 20.88 26.28 12.95
CA VAL A 35 19.62 26.91 13.40
C VAL A 35 18.43 26.14 12.84
N PHE A 36 18.47 25.76 11.56
CA PHE A 36 17.42 24.94 10.94
C PHE A 36 17.30 23.56 11.60
N GLU A 37 18.42 22.90 11.92
CA GLU A 37 18.43 21.62 12.64
C GLU A 37 17.88 21.74 14.06
N GLN A 38 18.24 22.79 14.79
CA GLN A 38 17.72 23.06 16.13
C GLN A 38 16.22 23.38 16.12
N ASP A 39 15.76 24.17 15.15
CA ASP A 39 14.34 24.44 14.98
C ASP A 39 13.57 23.19 14.54
N LEU A 40 14.16 22.36 13.68
CA LEU A 40 13.55 21.10 13.27
C LEU A 40 13.38 20.15 14.46
N GLU A 41 14.42 19.94 15.28
CA GLU A 41 14.30 19.10 16.48
C GLU A 41 13.23 19.62 17.43
N ARG A 42 13.18 20.95 17.63
CA ARG A 42 12.17 21.59 18.47
C ARG A 42 10.77 21.38 17.91
N LEU A 43 10.57 21.60 16.61
CA LEU A 43 9.29 21.46 15.93
C LEU A 43 8.82 20.00 15.92
N VAL A 44 9.72 19.03 15.64
CA VAL A 44 9.40 17.60 15.71
C VAL A 44 8.96 17.23 17.11
N LYS A 45 9.71 17.60 18.16
CA LYS A 45 9.31 17.33 19.56
C LYS A 45 7.97 17.99 19.92
N GLN A 46 7.71 19.18 19.38
CA GLN A 46 6.47 19.91 19.63
C GLN A 46 5.26 19.25 18.98
N TYR A 47 5.40 18.73 17.75
CA TYR A 47 4.29 18.23 16.93
C TYR A 47 4.22 16.71 16.78
N ASP A 48 5.18 15.95 17.31
CA ASP A 48 5.13 14.48 17.42
C ASP A 48 4.13 14.06 18.51
N GLN A 49 2.85 14.27 18.22
CA GLN A 49 1.72 13.97 19.07
C GLN A 49 0.76 13.03 18.32
N PRO A 50 0.03 12.14 19.02
CA PRO A 50 -0.98 11.30 18.38
C PRO A 50 -2.03 12.13 17.62
N GLY A 51 -2.16 11.88 16.31
CA GLY A 51 -3.15 12.51 15.44
C GLY A 51 -4.05 11.48 14.75
N PRO A 52 -5.17 11.92 14.16
CA PRO A 52 -6.01 11.03 13.36
C PRO A 52 -5.22 10.50 12.15
N ARG A 53 -5.40 9.22 11.84
CA ARG A 53 -4.87 8.66 10.59
C ARG A 53 -5.71 9.18 9.44
N TYR A 54 -5.15 10.12 8.67
CA TYR A 54 -5.78 10.66 7.47
C TYR A 54 -5.68 9.69 6.29
N THR A 55 -6.31 8.53 6.41
CA THR A 55 -6.44 7.55 5.31
C THR A 55 -7.56 7.92 4.33
N SER A 56 -8.52 8.72 4.79
CA SER A 56 -9.61 9.29 4.00
C SER A 56 -10.11 10.58 4.66
N TYR A 57 -10.86 11.39 3.92
CA TYR A 57 -11.63 12.50 4.48
C TYR A 57 -13.09 12.43 4.03
N PRO A 58 -14.07 12.41 4.95
CA PRO A 58 -13.90 12.36 6.40
C PRO A 58 -13.26 11.04 6.87
N THR A 59 -12.61 11.05 8.04
CA THR A 59 -11.94 9.87 8.61
C THR A 59 -12.96 8.87 9.16
N VAL A 60 -12.61 7.57 9.18
CA VAL A 60 -13.51 6.50 9.63
C VAL A 60 -14.17 6.74 11.01
N PRO A 61 -13.47 7.26 12.04
CA PRO A 61 -14.08 7.47 13.35
C PRO A 61 -15.27 8.43 13.39
N VAL A 62 -15.43 9.29 12.37
CA VAL A 62 -16.56 10.23 12.28
C VAL A 62 -17.67 9.74 11.35
N TRP A 63 -17.55 8.53 10.79
CA TRP A 63 -18.60 7.96 9.96
C TRP A 63 -19.83 7.61 10.81
N PRO A 64 -21.05 7.80 10.28
CA PRO A 64 -22.27 7.37 10.97
C PRO A 64 -22.23 5.86 11.25
N GLN A 65 -22.93 5.42 12.29
CA GLN A 65 -23.10 4.00 12.61
C GLN A 65 -24.41 3.50 11.98
N GLY A 66 -24.44 2.29 11.43
CA GLY A 66 -25.66 1.71 10.87
C GLY A 66 -25.42 0.79 9.66
N SER A 67 -26.51 0.49 8.95
CA SER A 67 -26.47 -0.20 7.66
C SER A 67 -26.55 0.82 6.54
N PHE A 68 -25.68 0.68 5.54
CA PHE A 68 -25.56 1.60 4.39
C PHE A 68 -25.95 0.92 3.07
N GLY A 69 -26.71 -0.17 3.13
CA GLY A 69 -26.97 -1.00 1.94
C GLY A 69 -27.70 -0.24 0.83
N ARG A 70 -28.64 0.64 1.19
CA ARG A 70 -29.39 1.44 0.21
C ARG A 70 -28.51 2.53 -0.39
N GLU A 71 -27.85 3.31 0.46
CA GLU A 71 -26.97 4.40 0.05
C GLU A 71 -25.81 3.87 -0.82
N TYR A 72 -25.31 2.68 -0.51
CA TYR A 72 -24.30 2.01 -1.31
C TYR A 72 -24.83 1.61 -2.69
N ALA A 73 -26.03 1.01 -2.76
CA ALA A 73 -26.66 0.66 -4.03
C ALA A 73 -26.92 1.90 -4.90
N GLU A 74 -27.46 2.97 -4.32
CA GLU A 74 -27.68 4.26 -5.01
C GLU A 74 -26.37 4.86 -5.53
N ALA A 75 -25.29 4.78 -4.74
CA ALA A 75 -23.96 5.23 -5.15
C ALA A 75 -23.40 4.41 -6.32
N LEU A 76 -23.61 3.08 -6.31
CA LEU A 76 -23.22 2.20 -7.42
C LEU A 76 -24.03 2.51 -8.68
N GLU A 77 -25.35 2.66 -8.58
CA GLU A 77 -26.21 3.03 -9.71
C GLU A 77 -25.75 4.36 -10.34
N ALA A 78 -25.48 5.38 -9.50
CA ALA A 78 -24.98 6.68 -9.94
C ALA A 78 -23.57 6.63 -10.54
N GLU A 79 -22.68 5.76 -10.05
CA GLU A 79 -21.37 5.52 -10.67
C GLU A 79 -21.52 4.78 -12.01
N GLY A 80 -22.48 3.86 -12.06
CA GLY A 80 -22.91 3.15 -13.25
C GLY A 80 -23.13 4.08 -14.43
N THR A 81 -23.80 5.22 -14.25
CA THR A 81 -24.12 6.14 -15.35
C THR A 81 -22.95 7.01 -15.86
N LYS A 82 -21.78 6.98 -15.21
CA LYS A 82 -20.64 7.85 -15.59
C LYS A 82 -19.79 7.19 -16.65
N ASP A 83 -19.28 7.95 -17.61
CA ASP A 83 -18.37 7.46 -18.66
C ASP A 83 -16.89 7.60 -18.21
N ARG A 84 -16.48 6.71 -17.30
CA ARG A 84 -15.10 6.57 -16.83
C ARG A 84 -14.82 5.16 -16.32
N GLY A 85 -13.55 4.75 -16.32
CA GLY A 85 -13.11 3.50 -15.71
C GLY A 85 -13.25 3.52 -14.18
N ILE A 86 -13.30 2.33 -13.58
CA ILE A 86 -13.37 2.13 -12.13
C ILE A 86 -12.08 1.49 -11.59
N SER A 87 -11.85 1.69 -10.30
CA SER A 87 -10.80 1.03 -9.53
C SER A 87 -11.44 0.06 -8.55
N ILE A 88 -10.95 -1.18 -8.51
CA ILE A 88 -11.42 -2.22 -7.59
C ILE A 88 -10.30 -2.60 -6.63
N TYR A 89 -10.60 -2.54 -5.34
CA TYR A 89 -9.79 -3.13 -4.28
C TYR A 89 -10.46 -4.43 -3.81
N LEU A 90 -9.73 -5.55 -3.84
CA LEU A 90 -10.17 -6.80 -3.26
C LEU A 90 -9.33 -7.10 -2.03
N HIS A 91 -9.99 -7.16 -0.88
CA HIS A 91 -9.35 -7.54 0.37
C HIS A 91 -9.20 -9.06 0.42
N ILE A 92 -8.00 -9.61 0.61
CA ILE A 92 -7.75 -11.02 0.85
C ILE A 92 -7.22 -11.17 2.28
N PRO A 93 -8.07 -11.50 3.28
CA PRO A 93 -7.71 -11.32 4.68
C PRO A 93 -6.76 -12.40 5.22
N PHE A 94 -6.40 -13.42 4.44
CA PHE A 94 -5.74 -14.61 4.99
C PHE A 94 -4.22 -14.46 5.15
N CYS A 95 -3.72 -14.91 6.29
CA CYS A 95 -2.28 -15.11 6.51
C CYS A 95 -2.01 -16.48 7.16
N ARG A 96 -0.88 -17.10 6.83
CA ARG A 96 -0.48 -18.39 7.45
C ARG A 96 0.05 -18.23 8.87
N THR A 97 0.64 -17.07 9.18
CA THR A 97 1.33 -16.80 10.44
C THR A 97 1.08 -15.36 10.87
N LEU A 98 0.86 -15.16 12.17
CA LEU A 98 0.74 -13.82 12.78
C LEU A 98 2.11 -13.16 12.90
N CYS A 99 2.31 -12.02 12.23
CA CYS A 99 3.43 -11.14 12.53
C CYS A 99 3.05 -10.22 13.69
N THR A 100 3.85 -10.12 14.75
CA THR A 100 3.46 -9.49 16.02
C THR A 100 3.27 -7.97 15.94
N PHE A 101 3.84 -7.33 14.91
CA PHE A 101 3.67 -5.90 14.64
C PHE A 101 2.42 -5.56 13.80
N CYS A 102 1.76 -6.57 13.22
CA CYS A 102 0.82 -6.32 12.12
C CYS A 102 -0.54 -5.78 12.61
N GLY A 103 -0.85 -4.55 12.20
CA GLY A 103 -2.12 -3.86 12.48
C GLY A 103 -3.21 -4.00 11.41
N CYS A 104 -2.98 -4.77 10.34
CA CYS A 104 -3.92 -4.89 9.22
C CYS A 104 -5.24 -5.59 9.64
N ASN A 105 -6.29 -5.50 8.82
CA ASN A 105 -7.40 -6.44 8.92
C ASN A 105 -6.96 -7.79 8.32
N LYS A 106 -6.96 -8.86 9.12
CA LYS A 106 -6.52 -10.19 8.70
C LYS A 106 -7.11 -11.31 9.55
N VAL A 107 -7.09 -12.51 8.99
CA VAL A 107 -7.47 -13.79 9.59
C VAL A 107 -6.29 -14.75 9.48
N ILE A 108 -5.78 -15.24 10.61
CA ILE A 108 -4.72 -16.25 10.62
C ILE A 108 -5.36 -17.62 10.51
N THR A 109 -5.08 -18.35 9.43
CA THR A 109 -5.73 -19.65 9.18
C THR A 109 -4.87 -20.59 8.35
N ARG A 110 -5.18 -21.89 8.46
CA ARG A 110 -4.76 -22.97 7.55
C ARG A 110 -5.95 -23.72 6.96
N ASP A 111 -7.16 -23.30 7.27
CA ASP A 111 -8.40 -23.91 6.82
C ASP A 111 -8.68 -23.52 5.37
N ALA A 112 -8.54 -24.49 4.46
CA ALA A 112 -8.81 -24.30 3.05
C ALA A 112 -10.31 -24.12 2.76
N GLU A 113 -11.20 -24.72 3.56
CA GLU A 113 -12.65 -24.60 3.37
C GLU A 113 -13.14 -23.18 3.69
N LEU A 114 -12.56 -22.56 4.74
CA LEU A 114 -12.82 -21.15 5.03
C LEU A 114 -12.46 -20.24 3.83
N VAL A 115 -11.35 -20.53 3.16
CA VAL A 115 -10.88 -19.76 2.00
C VAL A 115 -11.82 -19.94 0.82
N GLU A 116 -12.28 -21.16 0.54
CA GLU A 116 -13.25 -21.40 -0.52
C GLU A 116 -14.61 -20.76 -0.25
N ARG A 117 -15.10 -20.82 0.99
CA ARG A 117 -16.32 -20.10 1.39
C ARG A 117 -16.19 -18.60 1.19
N TYR A 118 -15.02 -18.04 1.50
CA TYR A 118 -14.74 -16.63 1.25
C TYR A 118 -14.77 -16.28 -0.24
N LEU A 119 -14.10 -17.05 -1.09
CA LEU A 119 -14.09 -16.80 -2.53
C LEU A 119 -15.50 -16.93 -3.15
N LYS A 120 -16.33 -17.85 -2.65
CA LYS A 120 -17.73 -17.96 -3.06
C LYS A 120 -18.57 -16.75 -2.62
N ALA A 121 -18.35 -16.25 -1.40
CA ALA A 121 -19.02 -15.03 -0.94
C ALA A 121 -18.59 -13.81 -1.77
N LEU A 122 -17.30 -13.74 -2.11
CA LEU A 122 -16.75 -12.67 -2.95
C LEU A 122 -17.33 -12.68 -4.37
N GLU A 123 -17.55 -13.88 -4.95
CA GLU A 123 -18.24 -14.03 -6.23
C GLU A 123 -19.67 -13.48 -6.18
N GLN A 124 -20.42 -13.81 -5.11
CA GLN A 124 -21.78 -13.31 -4.91
C GLN A 124 -21.82 -11.79 -4.72
N GLU A 125 -20.87 -11.24 -3.97
CA GLU A 125 -20.73 -9.80 -3.78
C GLU A 125 -20.39 -9.10 -5.10
N MET A 126 -19.43 -9.62 -5.86
CA MET A 126 -19.04 -9.07 -7.16
C MET A 126 -20.20 -9.05 -8.15
N ALA A 127 -20.98 -10.14 -8.21
CA ALA A 127 -22.18 -10.20 -9.03
C ALA A 127 -23.25 -9.18 -8.61
N ALA A 128 -23.44 -8.97 -7.29
CA ALA A 128 -24.36 -7.98 -6.77
C ALA A 128 -23.92 -6.55 -7.10
N VAL A 129 -22.62 -6.24 -6.94
CA VAL A 129 -22.03 -4.94 -7.30
C VAL A 129 -22.16 -4.68 -8.80
N ALA A 130 -21.80 -5.65 -9.64
CA ALA A 130 -21.91 -5.53 -11.09
C ALA A 130 -23.35 -5.30 -11.55
N LYS A 131 -24.32 -5.99 -10.91
CA LYS A 131 -25.74 -5.77 -11.18
C LYS A 131 -26.20 -4.37 -10.78
N ALA A 132 -25.79 -3.88 -9.61
CA ALA A 132 -26.16 -2.55 -9.13
C ALA A 132 -25.55 -1.42 -9.98
N LEU A 133 -24.36 -1.61 -10.56
CA LEU A 133 -23.78 -0.69 -11.54
C LEU A 133 -24.63 -0.54 -12.82
N GLY A 134 -25.56 -1.48 -13.09
CA GLY A 134 -26.51 -1.42 -14.21
C GLY A 134 -25.90 -1.59 -15.61
N GLN A 135 -24.57 -1.51 -15.73
CA GLN A 135 -23.83 -1.73 -16.96
C GLN A 135 -22.43 -2.30 -16.67
N ARG A 136 -21.82 -2.89 -17.71
CA ARG A 136 -20.48 -3.44 -17.63
C ARG A 136 -19.45 -2.32 -17.69
N LYS A 137 -18.83 -2.01 -16.54
CA LYS A 137 -17.83 -0.93 -16.42
C LYS A 137 -16.43 -1.40 -16.84
N THR A 138 -15.64 -0.47 -17.36
CA THR A 138 -14.20 -0.69 -17.61
C THR A 138 -13.42 -0.67 -16.29
N LEU A 139 -12.68 -1.74 -16.01
CA LEU A 139 -11.78 -1.88 -14.89
C LEU A 139 -10.39 -1.36 -15.26
N SER A 140 -10.10 -0.12 -14.86
CA SER A 140 -8.82 0.53 -15.15
C SER A 140 -7.77 0.26 -14.06
N GLN A 141 -8.18 -0.08 -12.84
CA GLN A 141 -7.24 -0.42 -11.77
C GLN A 141 -7.75 -1.58 -10.91
N LEU A 142 -6.86 -2.52 -10.61
CA LEU A 142 -7.11 -3.60 -9.67
C LEU A 142 -6.01 -3.64 -8.61
N HIS A 143 -6.40 -3.69 -7.34
CA HIS A 143 -5.46 -3.91 -6.25
C HIS A 143 -5.92 -5.07 -5.36
N LEU A 144 -5.09 -6.10 -5.25
CA LEU A 144 -5.27 -7.16 -4.25
C LEU A 144 -4.42 -6.83 -3.02
N GLY A 145 -5.04 -6.64 -1.86
CA GLY A 145 -4.34 -6.34 -0.61
C GLY A 145 -4.93 -7.04 0.60
N GLY A 146 -4.49 -6.66 1.81
CA GLY A 146 -5.15 -7.03 3.06
C GLY A 146 -4.27 -7.85 4.00
N GLY A 147 -4.49 -9.17 4.04
CA GLY A 147 -3.63 -10.10 4.76
C GLY A 147 -2.44 -10.48 3.90
N THR A 148 -2.61 -11.48 3.04
CA THR A 148 -1.59 -11.88 2.06
C THR A 148 -2.32 -12.41 0.82
N PRO A 149 -2.50 -11.63 -0.25
CA PRO A 149 -3.13 -12.10 -1.49
C PRO A 149 -2.51 -13.39 -2.04
N THR A 150 -1.17 -13.50 -1.99
CA THR A 150 -0.44 -14.72 -2.39
C THR A 150 -0.58 -15.90 -1.41
N PHE A 151 -1.45 -15.78 -0.39
CA PHE A 151 -1.98 -16.93 0.33
C PHE A 151 -2.78 -17.84 -0.60
N LEU A 152 -3.55 -17.25 -1.51
CA LEU A 152 -4.32 -17.98 -2.52
C LEU A 152 -3.38 -18.69 -3.48
N GLY A 153 -3.71 -19.92 -3.86
CA GLY A 153 -3.01 -20.64 -4.92
C GLY A 153 -3.22 -19.99 -6.29
N LEU A 154 -2.41 -20.37 -7.27
CA LEU A 154 -2.54 -19.84 -8.63
C LEU A 154 -3.93 -20.13 -9.22
N ASP A 155 -4.48 -21.33 -9.04
CA ASP A 155 -5.83 -21.68 -9.54
C ASP A 155 -6.92 -20.78 -8.95
N GLN A 156 -6.82 -20.45 -7.66
CA GLN A 156 -7.76 -19.55 -6.98
C GLN A 156 -7.62 -18.12 -7.49
N LEU A 157 -6.39 -17.66 -7.74
CA LEU A 157 -6.10 -16.34 -8.31
C LEU A 157 -6.61 -16.25 -9.76
N THR A 158 -6.39 -17.28 -10.57
CA THR A 158 -6.94 -17.38 -11.92
C THR A 158 -8.46 -17.27 -11.88
N ARG A 159 -9.13 -18.09 -11.06
CA ARG A 159 -10.59 -18.01 -10.86
C ARG A 159 -11.03 -16.60 -10.45
N LEU A 160 -10.30 -15.96 -9.53
CA LEU A 160 -10.58 -14.58 -9.11
C LEU A 160 -10.55 -13.58 -10.26
N THR A 161 -9.53 -13.67 -11.11
CA THR A 161 -9.42 -12.80 -12.29
C THR A 161 -10.46 -13.11 -13.35
N GLU A 162 -10.86 -14.37 -13.52
CA GLU A 162 -11.94 -14.76 -14.42
C GLU A 162 -13.28 -14.21 -13.97
N MET A 163 -13.57 -14.23 -12.66
CA MET A 163 -14.76 -13.60 -12.08
C MET A 163 -14.79 -12.09 -12.39
N LEU A 164 -13.66 -11.39 -12.22
CA LEU A 164 -13.53 -9.97 -12.58
C LEU A 164 -13.76 -9.74 -14.08
N LYS A 165 -13.10 -10.53 -14.94
CA LYS A 165 -13.24 -10.44 -16.40
C LYS A 165 -14.65 -10.75 -16.88
N HIS A 166 -15.39 -11.58 -16.15
CA HIS A 166 -16.80 -11.86 -16.45
C HIS A 166 -17.68 -10.62 -16.22
N HIS A 167 -17.49 -9.92 -15.09
CA HIS A 167 -18.34 -8.80 -14.68
C HIS A 167 -17.89 -7.42 -15.19
N PHE A 168 -16.64 -7.26 -15.59
CA PHE A 168 -16.06 -5.98 -15.99
C PHE A 168 -15.33 -6.11 -17.33
N GLU A 169 -15.23 -4.99 -18.06
CA GLU A 169 -14.36 -4.89 -19.24
C GLU A 169 -12.96 -4.53 -18.78
N ILE A 170 -11.92 -5.22 -19.26
CA ILE A 170 -10.56 -4.93 -18.81
C ILE A 170 -9.98 -3.83 -19.68
N ASP A 171 -9.50 -2.78 -19.03
CA ASP A 171 -8.69 -1.76 -19.69
C ASP A 171 -7.34 -2.38 -20.12
N PRO A 172 -6.99 -2.39 -21.43
CA PRO A 172 -5.72 -2.94 -21.88
C PRO A 172 -4.51 -2.19 -21.31
N GLU A 173 -4.69 -0.91 -20.96
CA GLU A 173 -3.67 -0.07 -20.31
C GLU A 173 -3.88 0.02 -18.78
N GLY A 174 -4.78 -0.83 -18.25
CA GLY A 174 -5.13 -0.85 -16.84
C GLY A 174 -3.99 -1.28 -15.93
N GLU A 175 -4.02 -0.79 -14.69
CA GLU A 175 -2.97 -1.06 -13.71
C GLU A 175 -3.42 -2.12 -12.70
N TRP A 176 -2.77 -3.28 -12.73
CA TRP A 176 -3.05 -4.38 -11.81
C TRP A 176 -1.89 -4.60 -10.84
N ALA A 177 -2.19 -4.46 -9.55
CA ALA A 177 -1.25 -4.51 -8.45
C ALA A 177 -1.66 -5.54 -7.40
N LEU A 178 -0.67 -6.15 -6.74
CA LEU A 178 -0.91 -7.00 -5.57
C LEU A 178 0.11 -6.80 -4.46
N GLU A 179 -0.30 -7.08 -3.23
CA GLU A 179 0.60 -7.34 -2.12
C GLU A 179 1.06 -8.80 -2.10
N ALA A 180 2.32 -9.03 -1.77
CA ALA A 180 2.94 -10.35 -1.71
C ALA A 180 3.86 -10.50 -0.48
N ASN A 181 3.94 -11.74 0.01
CA ASN A 181 4.87 -12.12 1.08
C ASN A 181 5.95 -13.05 0.50
N PRO A 182 7.22 -12.62 0.42
CA PRO A 182 8.27 -13.39 -0.24
C PRO A 182 8.62 -14.71 0.46
N ARG A 183 8.10 -14.97 1.66
CA ARG A 183 8.22 -16.28 2.33
C ARG A 183 7.38 -17.38 1.68
N VAL A 184 6.26 -17.00 1.06
CA VAL A 184 5.26 -17.96 0.55
C VAL A 184 5.03 -17.83 -0.94
N THR A 185 5.36 -16.68 -1.54
CA THR A 185 5.23 -16.47 -2.98
C THR A 185 6.36 -17.17 -3.72
N THR A 186 6.02 -18.12 -4.60
CA THR A 186 6.98 -18.83 -5.44
C THR A 186 7.25 -18.09 -6.75
N ALA A 187 8.28 -18.52 -7.50
CA ALA A 187 8.59 -17.91 -8.78
C ALA A 187 7.51 -18.20 -9.83
N GLU A 188 6.98 -19.42 -9.81
CA GLU A 188 5.91 -19.90 -10.67
C GLU A 188 4.61 -19.13 -10.40
N GLN A 189 4.35 -18.79 -9.14
CA GLN A 189 3.19 -17.96 -8.79
C GLN A 189 3.33 -16.52 -9.30
N LEU A 190 4.54 -15.94 -9.25
CA LEU A 190 4.81 -14.61 -9.83
C LEU A 190 4.67 -14.62 -11.35
N GLU A 191 5.13 -15.67 -12.02
CA GLU A 191 4.95 -15.86 -13.47
C GLU A 191 3.46 -15.96 -13.81
N GLY A 192 2.71 -16.82 -13.13
CA GLY A 192 1.27 -16.93 -13.34
C GLY A 192 0.52 -15.63 -13.08
N LEU A 193 0.87 -14.89 -12.01
CA LEU A 193 0.30 -13.56 -11.76
C LEU A 193 0.63 -12.56 -12.88
N PHE A 194 1.84 -12.61 -13.42
CA PHE A 194 2.22 -11.78 -14.56
C PHE A 194 1.37 -12.14 -15.79
N ASP A 195 1.16 -13.42 -16.08
CA ASP A 195 0.33 -13.88 -17.20
C ASP A 195 -1.14 -13.48 -17.03
N LEU A 196 -1.63 -13.43 -15.79
CA LEU A 196 -2.98 -12.96 -15.48
C LEU A 196 -3.18 -11.45 -15.72
N GLY A 197 -2.11 -10.68 -15.81
CA GLY A 197 -2.11 -9.24 -16.12
C GLY A 197 -1.49 -8.34 -15.04
N PHE A 198 -1.01 -8.89 -13.92
CA PHE A 198 -0.39 -8.07 -12.87
C PHE A 198 0.96 -7.51 -13.35
N ARG A 199 1.16 -6.20 -13.15
CA ARG A 199 2.40 -5.51 -13.52
C ARG A 199 3.06 -4.81 -12.34
N ARG A 200 2.37 -4.69 -11.20
CA ARG A 200 2.89 -4.11 -9.97
C ARG A 200 2.80 -5.09 -8.80
N VAL A 201 3.82 -5.09 -7.96
CA VAL A 201 3.85 -5.92 -6.75
C VAL A 201 4.46 -5.16 -5.58
N SER A 202 3.83 -5.26 -4.41
CA SER A 202 4.38 -4.79 -3.14
C SER A 202 4.81 -5.97 -2.29
N PHE A 203 6.09 -6.04 -1.91
CA PHE A 203 6.59 -7.08 -1.00
C PHE A 203 6.71 -6.54 0.42
N GLY A 204 6.08 -7.25 1.35
CA GLY A 204 6.30 -6.97 2.77
C GLY A 204 7.66 -7.49 3.24
N ILE A 205 8.68 -6.63 3.34
CA ILE A 205 10.03 -7.00 3.81
C ILE A 205 10.19 -6.70 5.30
N GLN A 206 9.81 -5.48 5.67
CA GLN A 206 9.78 -4.91 7.01
C GLN A 206 11.18 -4.61 7.55
N ASP A 207 12.05 -5.61 7.60
CA ASP A 207 13.46 -5.55 7.98
C ASP A 207 14.21 -6.75 7.35
N ILE A 208 15.53 -6.74 7.30
CA ILE A 208 16.36 -7.88 6.85
C ILE A 208 17.24 -8.47 7.95
N ASP A 209 17.38 -7.80 9.11
CA ASP A 209 18.13 -8.30 10.27
C ASP A 209 17.41 -9.54 10.83
N PRO A 210 18.08 -10.72 10.87
CA PRO A 210 17.49 -11.94 11.40
C PRO A 210 17.01 -11.84 12.86
N ALA A 211 17.64 -11.01 13.69
CA ALA A 211 17.21 -10.79 15.07
C ALA A 211 15.88 -10.03 15.14
N VAL A 212 15.72 -8.98 14.33
CA VAL A 212 14.46 -8.24 14.21
C VAL A 212 13.37 -9.16 13.65
N GLN A 213 13.67 -9.88 12.56
CA GLN A 213 12.75 -10.85 11.95
C GLN A 213 12.24 -11.92 12.93
N ARG A 214 13.10 -12.42 13.82
CA ARG A 214 12.70 -13.33 14.91
C ARG A 214 11.80 -12.64 15.93
N ALA A 215 12.20 -11.46 16.40
CA ALA A 215 11.45 -10.72 17.41
C ALA A 215 10.03 -10.37 16.95
N ILE A 216 9.83 -10.16 15.65
CA ILE A 216 8.52 -9.81 15.08
C ILE A 216 7.71 -11.01 14.54
N ASN A 217 8.20 -12.23 14.77
CA ASN A 217 7.65 -13.49 14.24
C ASN A 217 7.48 -13.50 12.71
N ARG A 218 8.42 -12.87 11.99
CA ARG A 218 8.40 -12.79 10.52
C ARG A 218 9.49 -13.61 9.85
N ASN A 219 10.57 -14.05 10.51
CA ASN A 219 11.52 -15.10 10.06
C ASN A 219 11.79 -15.20 8.53
N GLN A 220 11.85 -14.07 7.84
CA GLN A 220 12.12 -13.99 6.41
C GLN A 220 13.63 -13.83 6.22
N THR A 221 14.21 -14.48 5.22
CA THR A 221 15.63 -14.29 4.88
C THR A 221 15.80 -13.21 3.82
N SER A 222 16.98 -12.57 3.79
CA SER A 222 17.33 -11.63 2.70
C SER A 222 17.25 -12.33 1.34
N SER A 223 17.78 -13.55 1.24
CA SER A 223 17.76 -14.36 0.01
C SER A 223 16.35 -14.62 -0.53
N GLN A 224 15.35 -14.84 0.33
CA GLN A 224 13.94 -14.95 -0.13
C GLN A 224 13.45 -13.64 -0.76
N SER A 225 13.79 -12.51 -0.14
CA SER A 225 13.45 -11.16 -0.62
C SER A 225 14.13 -10.85 -1.95
N GLU A 226 15.43 -11.13 -2.04
CA GLU A 226 16.24 -10.97 -3.24
C GLU A 226 15.72 -11.83 -4.39
N LYS A 227 15.40 -13.10 -4.11
CA LYS A 227 14.83 -14.01 -5.12
C LYS A 227 13.51 -13.48 -5.66
N ALA A 228 12.59 -13.06 -4.79
CA ALA A 228 11.30 -12.51 -5.20
C ALA A 228 11.48 -11.26 -6.08
N PHE A 229 12.37 -10.35 -5.68
CA PHE A 229 12.72 -9.15 -6.47
C PHE A 229 13.32 -9.50 -7.83
N SER A 230 14.33 -10.38 -7.86
CA SER A 230 15.01 -10.77 -9.10
C SER A 230 14.06 -11.44 -10.08
N VAL A 231 13.16 -12.30 -9.60
CA VAL A 231 12.14 -12.95 -10.42
C VAL A 231 11.17 -11.91 -10.98
N SER A 232 10.58 -11.06 -10.13
CA SER A 232 9.65 -10.01 -10.60
C SER A 232 10.30 -9.07 -11.62
N LYS A 233 11.55 -8.67 -11.39
CA LYS A 233 12.30 -7.84 -12.33
C LYS A 233 12.53 -8.55 -13.67
N LYS A 234 12.89 -9.84 -13.65
CA LYS A 234 13.12 -10.64 -14.85
C LYS A 234 11.84 -10.85 -15.67
N LEU A 235 10.70 -11.06 -15.01
CA LEU A 235 9.39 -11.21 -15.65
C LEU A 235 8.89 -9.90 -16.29
N GLY A 236 9.41 -8.74 -15.85
CA GLY A 236 9.03 -7.44 -16.39
C GLY A 236 7.95 -6.71 -15.58
N TYR A 237 7.82 -7.00 -14.28
CA TYR A 237 7.04 -6.13 -13.39
C TYR A 237 7.57 -4.69 -13.46
N GLN A 238 6.67 -3.75 -13.71
CA GLN A 238 7.00 -2.35 -13.99
C GLN A 238 7.22 -1.54 -12.71
N SER A 239 6.60 -1.96 -11.60
CA SER A 239 6.74 -1.31 -10.30
C SER A 239 6.82 -2.36 -9.20
N ILE A 240 7.94 -2.37 -8.48
CA ILE A 240 8.19 -3.28 -7.35
C ILE A 240 8.39 -2.41 -6.11
N ASN A 241 7.44 -2.47 -5.18
CA ASN A 241 7.50 -1.76 -3.91
C ASN A 241 7.99 -2.70 -2.79
N PHE A 242 8.71 -2.16 -1.81
CA PHE A 242 9.04 -2.86 -0.56
C PHE A 242 8.47 -2.10 0.62
N ASP A 243 7.69 -2.78 1.44
CA ASP A 243 7.24 -2.23 2.71
C ASP A 243 8.33 -2.44 3.75
N LEU A 244 8.79 -1.35 4.37
CA LEU A 244 9.75 -1.33 5.47
C LEU A 244 9.12 -0.67 6.69
N VAL A 245 9.50 -1.13 7.89
CA VAL A 245 8.97 -0.59 9.15
C VAL A 245 10.15 -0.19 10.02
N TYR A 246 10.18 1.07 10.45
CA TYR A 246 11.10 1.55 11.48
C TYR A 246 10.42 1.53 12.85
N GLY A 247 11.21 1.41 13.92
CA GLY A 247 10.72 1.32 15.30
C GLY A 247 10.38 -0.11 15.75
N LEU A 248 10.79 -1.13 14.99
CA LEU A 248 10.63 -2.52 15.41
C LEU A 248 11.58 -2.88 16.56
N PRO A 249 11.24 -3.90 17.38
CA PRO A 249 12.13 -4.38 18.44
C PRO A 249 13.51 -4.74 17.89
N LEU A 250 14.57 -4.39 18.63
CA LEU A 250 15.98 -4.65 18.32
C LEU A 250 16.56 -3.85 17.14
N GLN A 251 15.77 -3.00 16.46
CA GLN A 251 16.32 -2.04 15.52
C GLN A 251 17.15 -0.98 16.24
N THR A 252 18.20 -0.53 15.57
CA THR A 252 19.00 0.62 15.99
C THR A 252 19.25 1.52 14.78
N ARG A 253 19.56 2.80 15.02
CA ARG A 253 19.89 3.76 13.95
C ARG A 253 21.08 3.32 13.07
N VAL A 254 21.96 2.46 13.58
CA VAL A 254 23.09 1.94 12.81
C VAL A 254 22.67 0.78 11.91
N LYS A 255 21.75 -0.05 12.38
CA LYS A 255 21.27 -1.24 11.66
C LYS A 255 20.18 -0.94 10.63
N PHE A 256 19.39 0.09 10.86
CA PHE A 256 18.35 0.56 9.95
C PHE A 256 18.87 1.78 9.18
N ARG A 257 19.62 1.54 8.10
CA ARG A 257 20.25 2.53 7.22
C ARG A 257 19.98 2.21 5.77
#